data_AF-A0A813K1X5-F1
#
_entry.id   AF-A0A813K1X5-F1
#
_cell.length_a   1.000
_cell.length_b   1.000
_cell.length_c   1.000
_cell.angle_alpha   90.00
_cell.angle_beta   90.00
_cell.angle_gamma   90.00
#
_symmetry.space_group_name_H-M   'P 1'
#
loop_
_entity.id
_entity.type
_entity.pdbx_description
1 polymer ?
#
loop_
_entity_poly.entity_id
_entity_poly.type
_entity_poly.pdbx_seq_one_letter_code
_entity_poly.pdbx_strand_id
1 'polypeptide(L)'
;LDVGACRDVFNINLHDESTGSRQNIERYFRLCKDHPNLHVTTSCFTSWRKNKKTNGFAKVIPVVSPGSSVEAKRPIRIFFFDDNLEWGGSASSTGICNLRDVCTGDFVNFAEGQNGFLRDRAARYTAIHHSPEYRVVLVKANILDAMEDVEYFSDIIKKYSEPDEQLIVFMDVNATIVCNDTIQGKDFRSTLLGTMFEFLELRPPAAFELQWGSSEPLR
;
A
#
# COMPACT_ATOMS: atom_id res chain seq x y z
N LEU A 1 14.92 -4.19 34.24
CA LEU A 1 14.29 -2.86 34.09
C LEU A 1 12.98 -3.08 33.34
N ASP A 2 11.90 -2.58 33.95
CA ASP A 2 10.50 -2.96 33.73
C ASP A 2 10.05 -2.94 32.27
N VAL A 3 9.45 -4.05 31.83
CA VAL A 3 8.89 -4.24 30.49
C VAL A 3 7.47 -3.65 30.48
N GLY A 4 7.37 -2.32 30.45
CA GLY A 4 6.12 -1.61 30.70
C GLY A 4 5.76 -0.57 29.65
N ALA A 5 5.31 -0.99 28.47
CA ALA A 5 4.35 -0.25 27.66
C ALA A 5 3.70 -1.23 26.67
N CYS A 6 2.40 -1.46 26.85
CA CYS A 6 1.58 -2.32 26.00
C CYS A 6 1.67 -1.86 24.54
N ARG A 7 2.04 -2.79 23.64
CA ARG A 7 1.92 -2.57 22.20
C ARG A 7 0.50 -2.97 21.82
N ASP A 8 -0.38 -1.99 21.67
CA ASP A 8 -1.73 -2.27 21.27
C ASP A 8 -1.81 -2.37 19.74
N VAL A 9 -1.96 -3.60 19.24
CA VAL A 9 -2.31 -3.87 17.85
C VAL A 9 -3.83 -3.96 17.78
N PHE A 10 -4.46 -3.06 17.03
CA PHE A 10 -5.92 -3.00 16.91
C PHE A 10 -6.38 -3.58 15.57
N ASN A 11 -6.96 -4.78 15.60
CA ASN A 11 -7.75 -5.30 14.48
C ASN A 11 -9.17 -4.72 14.60
N ILE A 12 -9.50 -3.73 13.78
CA ILE A 12 -10.81 -3.08 13.79
C ILE A 12 -11.67 -3.70 12.69
N ASN A 13 -12.49 -4.68 13.06
CA ASN A 13 -13.51 -5.24 12.18
C ASN A 13 -14.72 -4.28 12.10
N LEU A 14 -14.87 -3.59 10.98
CA LEU A 14 -15.98 -2.65 10.75
C LEU A 14 -17.30 -3.32 10.37
N HIS A 15 -17.29 -4.64 10.14
CA HIS A 15 -18.42 -5.41 9.62
C HIS A 15 -19.02 -6.40 10.63
N ASP A 16 -18.48 -6.47 11.86
CA ASP A 16 -19.04 -7.35 12.88
C ASP A 16 -20.36 -6.78 13.43
N GLU A 17 -21.48 -7.39 13.02
CA GLU A 17 -22.82 -7.01 13.47
C GLU A 17 -23.06 -7.32 14.95
N SER A 18 -22.26 -8.21 15.55
CA SER A 18 -22.47 -8.70 16.92
C SER A 18 -22.03 -7.73 18.03
N THR A 19 -21.08 -6.83 17.74
CA THR A 19 -20.53 -5.84 18.70
C THR A 19 -20.55 -4.39 18.20
N GLY A 20 -21.28 -4.12 17.11
CA GLY A 20 -21.70 -2.78 16.75
C GLY A 20 -20.64 -1.99 15.99
N SER A 21 -20.80 -1.96 14.67
CA SER A 21 -20.03 -1.10 13.74
C SER A 21 -19.85 0.34 14.26
N ARG A 22 -20.85 0.89 14.96
CA ARG A 22 -20.81 2.22 15.58
C ARG A 22 -19.72 2.39 16.65
N GLN A 23 -19.49 1.40 17.51
CA GLN A 23 -18.46 1.48 18.56
C GLN A 23 -17.04 1.36 17.97
N ASN A 24 -16.88 0.53 16.93
CA ASN A 24 -15.62 0.39 16.20
C ASN A 24 -15.30 1.65 15.38
N ILE A 25 -16.31 2.27 14.77
CA ILE A 25 -16.18 3.59 14.12
C ILE A 25 -15.82 4.67 15.15
N GLU A 26 -16.47 4.69 16.31
CA GLU A 26 -16.18 5.67 17.37
C GLU A 26 -14.77 5.49 17.94
N ARG A 27 -14.30 4.24 18.06
CA ARG A 27 -12.93 3.90 18.48
C ARG A 27 -11.89 4.32 17.44
N TYR A 28 -12.13 4.05 16.17
CA TYR A 28 -11.28 4.53 15.08
C TYR A 28 -11.24 6.06 15.05
N PHE A 29 -12.40 6.71 15.20
CA PHE A 29 -12.50 8.17 15.27
C PHE A 29 -11.75 8.75 16.46
N ARG A 30 -11.83 8.13 17.65
CA ARG A 30 -11.03 8.52 18.82
C ARG A 30 -9.53 8.34 18.57
N LEU A 31 -9.10 7.24 17.94
CA LEU A 31 -7.70 7.04 17.59
C LEU A 31 -7.17 8.11 16.63
N CYS A 32 -7.94 8.46 15.59
CA CYS A 32 -7.58 9.56 14.69
C CYS A 32 -7.61 10.93 15.40
N LYS A 33 -8.56 11.14 16.33
CA LYS A 33 -8.69 12.38 17.10
C LYS A 33 -7.55 12.58 18.10
N ASP A 34 -7.16 11.53 18.79
CA ASP A 34 -6.13 11.55 19.83
C ASP A 34 -4.71 11.52 19.22
N HIS A 35 -4.61 11.21 17.92
CA HIS A 35 -3.38 11.28 17.12
C HIS A 35 -3.59 12.19 15.88
N PRO A 36 -3.73 13.52 16.06
CA PRO A 36 -4.12 14.47 15.01
C PRO A 36 -3.12 14.62 13.85
N ASN A 37 -1.96 13.98 13.96
CA ASN A 37 -0.91 14.02 12.94
C ASN A 37 -0.90 12.75 12.05
N LEU A 38 -1.73 11.74 12.35
CA LEU A 38 -1.80 10.47 11.62
C LEU A 38 -3.14 10.36 10.88
N HIS A 39 -3.29 11.15 9.82
CA HIS A 39 -4.48 11.14 8.98
C HIS A 39 -4.24 10.27 7.75
N VAL A 40 -4.93 9.12 7.65
CA VAL A 40 -5.02 8.34 6.41
C VAL A 40 -6.40 8.42 5.83
N THR A 41 -6.49 8.66 4.52
CA THR A 41 -7.74 8.59 3.77
C THR A 41 -7.73 7.36 2.86
N THR A 42 -8.41 6.30 3.28
CA THR A 42 -8.58 5.09 2.44
C THR A 42 -9.70 5.28 1.41
N SER A 43 -10.70 6.12 1.69
CA SER A 43 -11.80 6.43 0.77
C SER A 43 -11.56 7.72 -0.04
N CYS A 44 -10.71 7.66 -1.08
CA CYS A 44 -10.43 8.83 -1.94
C CYS A 44 -10.97 8.69 -3.38
N PHE A 45 -11.43 7.49 -3.80
CA PHE A 45 -11.69 7.15 -5.20
C PHE A 45 -12.60 8.14 -5.94
N THR A 46 -13.67 8.61 -5.31
CA THR A 46 -14.58 9.59 -5.93
C THR A 46 -13.88 10.92 -6.21
N SER A 47 -13.13 11.45 -5.23
CA SER A 47 -12.37 12.69 -5.39
C SER A 47 -11.24 12.51 -6.40
N TRP A 48 -10.50 11.42 -6.27
CA TRP A 48 -9.41 11.04 -7.16
C TRP A 48 -9.87 10.93 -8.63
N ARG A 49 -10.97 10.22 -8.91
CA ARG A 49 -11.55 10.11 -10.25
C ARG A 49 -12.03 11.44 -10.80
N LYS A 50 -12.73 12.25 -9.98
CA LYS A 50 -13.18 13.60 -10.37
C LYS A 50 -12.01 14.50 -10.76
N ASN A 51 -10.85 14.31 -10.14
CA ASN A 51 -9.62 15.04 -10.41
C ASN A 51 -8.65 14.27 -11.32
N LYS A 52 -9.17 13.50 -12.29
CA LYS A 52 -8.39 12.83 -13.33
C LYS A 52 -7.29 11.91 -12.81
N LYS A 53 -7.53 11.24 -11.68
CA LYS A 53 -6.61 10.30 -11.03
C LYS A 53 -5.26 10.92 -10.62
N THR A 54 -5.30 12.15 -10.15
CA THR A 54 -4.12 12.91 -9.72
C THR A 54 -3.75 12.62 -8.26
N ASN A 55 -2.45 12.43 -7.98
CA ASN A 55 -1.91 12.14 -6.65
C ASN A 55 -2.37 13.12 -5.57
N GLY A 56 -2.42 14.42 -5.86
CA GLY A 56 -2.87 15.45 -4.91
C GLY A 56 -4.29 15.28 -4.37
N PHE A 57 -5.11 14.44 -5.00
CA PHE A 57 -6.49 14.10 -4.60
C PHE A 57 -6.66 12.63 -4.22
N ALA A 58 -5.55 11.91 -4.09
CA ALA A 58 -5.52 10.48 -3.82
C ALA A 58 -5.47 10.17 -2.31
N LYS A 59 -5.11 8.94 -1.95
CA LYS A 59 -5.05 8.48 -0.55
C LYS A 59 -3.95 9.25 0.16
N VAL A 60 -4.32 9.92 1.25
CA VAL A 60 -3.36 10.65 2.07
C VAL A 60 -2.62 9.65 2.93
N ILE A 61 -1.30 9.61 2.81
CA ILE A 61 -0.42 8.74 3.58
C ILE A 61 0.52 9.64 4.40
N PRO A 62 0.49 9.57 5.73
CA PRO A 62 1.39 10.35 6.56
C PRO A 62 2.83 9.87 6.36
N VAL A 63 3.79 10.79 6.42
CA VAL A 63 5.22 10.47 6.44
C VAL A 63 5.95 11.32 7.46
N VAL A 64 7.02 10.75 8.02
CA VAL A 64 7.79 11.36 9.10
C VAL A 64 9.20 11.66 8.61
N SER A 65 9.59 12.93 8.66
CA SER A 65 10.94 13.39 8.37
C SER A 65 11.88 13.22 9.59
N PRO A 66 13.18 12.93 9.40
CA PRO A 66 14.19 12.95 10.46
C PRO A 66 14.28 14.37 11.02
N GLY A 67 13.88 14.53 12.28
CA GLY A 67 13.80 15.84 12.93
C GLY A 67 12.37 16.31 13.21
N SER A 68 11.36 15.56 12.77
CA SER A 68 9.98 15.76 13.20
C SER A 68 9.90 15.78 14.74
N SER A 69 9.24 16.78 15.32
CA SER A 69 8.98 16.88 16.76
C SER A 69 7.91 15.90 17.24
N VAL A 70 7.55 14.90 16.44
CA VAL A 70 6.66 13.81 16.86
C VAL A 70 7.32 13.15 18.06
N GLU A 71 6.74 13.35 19.24
CA GLU A 71 7.17 12.77 20.52
C GLU A 71 6.93 11.26 20.55
N ALA A 72 7.57 10.54 19.63
CA ALA A 72 7.57 9.10 19.62
C ALA A 72 8.76 8.62 20.45
N LYS A 73 8.49 7.72 21.41
CA LYS A 73 9.54 7.04 22.20
C LYS A 73 10.49 6.21 21.32
N ARG A 74 10.08 5.91 20.08
CA ARG A 74 10.81 5.12 19.09
C ARG A 74 10.64 5.74 17.71
N PRO A 75 11.65 5.61 16.82
CA PRO A 75 11.50 5.91 15.40
C PRO A 75 10.28 5.21 14.78
N ILE A 76 9.40 5.96 14.10
CA ILE A 76 8.27 5.38 13.36
C ILE A 76 8.68 5.17 11.90
N ARG A 77 8.38 3.99 11.35
CA ARG A 77 8.50 3.70 9.91
C ARG A 77 7.16 3.27 9.34
N ILE A 78 6.82 3.83 8.19
CA ILE A 78 5.54 3.65 7.53
C ILE A 78 5.73 2.78 6.30
N PHE A 79 4.92 1.74 6.17
CA PHE A 79 4.84 0.91 4.98
C PHE A 79 3.49 1.14 4.31
N PHE A 80 3.49 1.34 3.00
CA PHE A 80 2.27 1.43 2.21
C PHE A 80 2.32 0.45 1.04
N PHE A 81 1.52 -0.61 1.14
CA PHE A 81 1.37 -1.64 0.12
C PHE A 81 0.11 -1.37 -0.70
N ASP A 82 0.25 -1.15 -2.01
CA ASP A 82 -0.88 -0.94 -2.92
C ASP A 82 -0.49 -1.37 -4.34
N ASP A 83 -1.35 -2.12 -5.03
CA ASP A 83 -1.11 -2.65 -6.38
C ASP A 83 -1.25 -1.59 -7.49
N ASN A 84 -1.86 -0.45 -7.18
CA ASN A 84 -2.13 0.65 -8.10
C ASN A 84 -1.17 1.85 -7.92
N LEU A 85 -0.03 1.65 -7.25
CA LEU A 85 0.98 2.70 -7.13
C LEU A 85 1.55 3.12 -8.49
N GLU A 86 1.78 4.42 -8.63
CA GLU A 86 2.45 5.04 -9.76
C GLU A 86 3.60 5.92 -9.25
N TRP A 87 4.73 5.89 -9.94
CA TRP A 87 5.99 6.45 -9.45
C TRP A 87 6.26 7.90 -9.88
N GLY A 88 5.26 8.58 -10.46
CA GLY A 88 5.37 9.98 -10.85
C GLY A 88 5.63 10.92 -9.67
N GLY A 89 5.15 10.55 -8.47
CA GLY A 89 5.59 11.11 -7.20
C GLY A 89 5.11 12.52 -6.86
N SER A 90 4.91 13.39 -7.85
CA SER A 90 4.50 14.79 -7.68
C SER A 90 3.01 14.92 -7.41
N ALA A 91 2.58 16.04 -6.83
CA ALA A 91 1.17 16.30 -6.53
C ALA A 91 0.28 16.32 -7.78
N SER A 92 0.82 16.68 -8.94
CA SER A 92 0.12 16.75 -10.22
C SER A 92 0.24 15.48 -11.06
N SER A 93 1.11 14.55 -10.67
CA SER A 93 1.26 13.28 -11.38
C SER A 93 0.07 12.36 -11.16
N THR A 94 -0.08 11.38 -12.07
CA THR A 94 -1.07 10.33 -11.94
C THR A 94 -0.67 9.35 -10.83
N GLY A 95 -1.66 8.75 -10.19
CA GLY A 95 -1.45 7.73 -9.15
C GLY A 95 -2.35 7.90 -7.93
N ILE A 96 -2.32 6.90 -7.06
CA ILE A 96 -3.23 6.78 -5.91
C ILE A 96 -2.60 7.23 -4.57
N CYS A 97 -1.41 7.83 -4.58
CA CYS A 97 -0.65 8.12 -3.36
C CYS A 97 -0.39 9.62 -3.16
N ASN A 98 -0.74 10.13 -1.98
CA ASN A 98 -0.58 11.52 -1.57
C ASN A 98 0.21 11.56 -0.25
N LEU A 99 1.54 11.57 -0.33
CA LEU A 99 2.36 11.64 0.87
C LEU A 99 2.28 13.03 1.51
N ARG A 100 2.08 13.07 2.84
CA ARG A 100 2.02 14.30 3.61
C ARG A 100 2.93 14.24 4.81
N ASP A 101 3.83 15.23 4.93
CA ASP A 101 4.64 15.37 6.13
C ASP A 101 3.72 15.67 7.32
N VAL A 102 3.85 14.89 8.39
CA VAL A 102 2.95 14.97 9.55
C VAL A 102 3.13 16.23 10.37
N CYS A 103 4.27 16.90 10.28
CA CYS A 103 4.56 18.12 11.01
C CYS A 103 4.13 19.36 10.24
N THR A 104 4.36 19.40 8.93
CA THR A 104 4.06 20.60 8.12
C THR A 104 2.74 20.49 7.36
N GLY A 105 2.25 19.28 7.09
CA GLY A 105 1.12 19.04 6.20
C GLY A 105 1.47 19.18 4.71
N ASP A 106 2.74 19.46 4.39
CA ASP A 106 3.17 19.66 3.01
C ASP A 106 3.18 18.35 2.23
N PHE A 107 2.99 18.48 0.92
CA PHE A 107 3.11 17.36 0.00
C PHE A 107 4.57 16.91 -0.10
N VAL A 108 4.80 15.61 0.04
CA VAL A 108 6.13 15.03 -0.13
C VAL A 108 6.23 14.36 -1.49
N ASN A 109 7.05 14.94 -2.37
CA ASN A 109 7.32 14.35 -3.68
C ASN A 109 8.15 13.08 -3.52
N PHE A 110 7.59 11.95 -3.95
CA PHE A 110 8.24 10.63 -3.85
C PHE A 110 8.76 10.10 -5.21
N ALA A 111 8.91 10.99 -6.19
CA ALA A 111 9.57 10.64 -7.45
C ALA A 111 11.02 10.26 -7.17
N GLU A 112 11.59 9.38 -8.01
CA GLU A 112 12.97 8.92 -7.86
C GLU A 112 13.95 10.10 -7.84
N GLY A 113 14.83 10.13 -6.83
CA GLY A 113 15.81 11.20 -6.62
C GLY A 113 15.26 12.47 -5.96
N GLN A 114 13.98 12.52 -5.59
CA GLN A 114 13.39 13.63 -4.83
C GLN A 114 13.22 13.23 -3.37
N ASN A 115 13.52 14.11 -2.42
CA ASN A 115 13.32 13.85 -0.97
C ASN A 115 13.92 12.52 -0.50
N GLY A 116 15.11 12.19 -0.99
CA GLY A 116 15.80 10.94 -0.70
C GLY A 116 15.17 9.66 -1.27
N PHE A 117 14.11 9.74 -2.08
CA PHE A 117 13.46 8.54 -2.59
C PHE A 117 14.34 7.78 -3.60
N LEU A 118 14.54 6.51 -3.29
CA LEU A 118 15.28 5.53 -4.08
C LEU A 118 14.35 4.43 -4.53
N ARG A 119 14.63 3.89 -5.71
CA ARG A 119 13.91 2.76 -6.27
C ARG A 119 14.66 1.46 -6.01
N ASP A 120 13.92 0.45 -5.57
CA ASP A 120 14.40 -0.92 -5.40
C ASP A 120 13.33 -1.93 -5.86
N ARG A 121 13.64 -3.22 -5.73
CA ARG A 121 12.75 -4.34 -5.99
C ARG A 121 12.87 -5.38 -4.87
N ALA A 122 11.76 -6.07 -4.61
CA ALA A 122 11.74 -7.22 -3.70
C ALA A 122 11.63 -8.55 -4.44
N ALA A 123 11.01 -8.53 -5.62
CA ALA A 123 10.81 -9.70 -6.47
C ALA A 123 10.79 -9.25 -7.94
N ARG A 124 10.31 -10.12 -8.84
CA ARG A 124 10.38 -9.86 -10.29
C ARG A 124 9.56 -8.64 -10.70
N TYR A 125 8.35 -8.52 -10.15
CA TYR A 125 7.37 -7.51 -10.55
C TYR A 125 7.09 -6.47 -9.46
N THR A 126 7.49 -6.76 -8.22
CA THR A 126 7.31 -5.90 -7.05
C THR A 126 8.36 -4.81 -7.04
N ALA A 127 7.88 -3.57 -7.16
CA ALA A 127 8.70 -2.37 -7.12
C ALA A 127 8.54 -1.65 -5.78
N ILE A 128 9.65 -1.13 -5.27
CA ILE A 128 9.71 -0.42 -3.99
C ILE A 128 10.26 0.97 -4.21
N HIS A 129 9.61 1.97 -3.62
CA HIS A 129 10.18 3.31 -3.41
C HIS A 129 10.33 3.53 -1.92
N HIS A 130 11.54 3.81 -1.46
CA HIS A 130 11.80 4.10 -0.05
C HIS A 130 12.66 5.34 0.07
N SER A 131 12.58 6.03 1.21
CA SER A 131 13.43 7.19 1.48
C SER A 131 14.17 6.99 2.81
N PRO A 132 15.47 7.36 2.91
CA PRO A 132 16.13 7.52 4.20
C PRO A 132 15.77 8.86 4.86
N GLU A 133 15.34 9.86 4.07
CA GLU A 133 14.91 11.19 4.53
C GLU A 133 13.44 11.24 4.92
N TYR A 134 12.65 10.23 4.59
CA TYR A 134 11.29 10.06 5.07
C TYR A 134 11.16 8.60 5.42
N ARG A 135 10.84 8.28 6.68
CA ARG A 135 10.76 6.90 7.17
C ARG A 135 9.53 6.19 6.61
N VAL A 136 9.52 5.99 5.30
CA VAL A 136 8.43 5.45 4.52
C VAL A 136 8.96 4.50 3.45
N VAL A 137 8.21 3.42 3.25
CA VAL A 137 8.45 2.39 2.25
C VAL A 137 7.15 2.19 1.48
N LEU A 138 7.15 2.63 0.22
CA LEU A 138 6.06 2.44 -0.73
C LEU A 138 6.31 1.16 -1.52
N VAL A 139 5.36 0.24 -1.51
CA VAL A 139 5.49 -1.06 -2.15
C VAL A 139 4.37 -1.23 -3.15
N LYS A 140 4.72 -1.20 -4.45
CA LYS A 140 3.80 -1.63 -5.49
C LYS A 140 3.78 -3.13 -5.50
N ALA A 141 2.85 -3.68 -4.74
CA ALA A 141 2.74 -5.12 -4.57
C ALA A 141 2.29 -5.78 -5.87
N ASN A 142 2.82 -6.96 -6.14
CA ASN A 142 2.37 -7.80 -7.25
C ASN A 142 1.81 -9.12 -6.72
N ILE A 143 0.63 -9.50 -7.21
CA ILE A 143 -0.04 -10.73 -6.80
C ILE A 143 0.76 -11.98 -7.14
N LEU A 144 1.45 -12.03 -8.29
CA LEU A 144 2.19 -13.21 -8.70
C LEU A 144 3.40 -13.43 -7.77
N ASP A 145 4.17 -12.37 -7.50
CA ASP A 145 5.29 -12.43 -6.57
C ASP A 145 4.83 -12.85 -5.16
N ALA A 146 3.70 -12.31 -4.70
CA ALA A 146 3.15 -12.65 -3.39
C ALA A 146 2.53 -14.06 -3.31
N MET A 147 2.11 -14.63 -4.44
CA MET A 147 1.64 -16.02 -4.50
C MET A 147 2.79 -17.03 -4.56
N GLU A 148 3.95 -16.63 -5.08
CA GLU A 148 5.15 -17.46 -5.15
C GLU A 148 5.87 -17.59 -3.80
N ASP A 149 5.66 -16.65 -2.88
CA ASP A 149 6.34 -16.59 -1.59
C ASP A 149 5.40 -16.27 -0.41
N VAL A 150 5.30 -17.22 0.53
CA VAL A 150 4.49 -17.08 1.75
C VAL A 150 5.03 -16.02 2.72
N GLU A 151 6.33 -15.73 2.65
CA GLU A 151 6.98 -14.71 3.50
C GLU A 151 7.07 -13.34 2.80
N TYR A 152 6.49 -13.19 1.61
CA TYR A 152 6.62 -11.99 0.75
C TYR A 152 6.50 -10.66 1.50
N PHE A 153 5.42 -10.45 2.27
CA PHE A 153 5.22 -9.21 3.01
C PHE A 153 6.18 -9.08 4.20
N SER A 154 6.46 -10.19 4.88
CA SER A 154 7.29 -10.21 6.08
C SER A 154 8.75 -9.92 5.72
N ASP A 155 9.24 -10.46 4.62
CA ASP A 155 10.61 -10.28 4.14
C ASP A 155 10.86 -8.88 3.59
N ILE A 156 9.87 -8.27 2.93
CA ILE A 156 9.93 -6.84 2.58
C ILE A 156 10.01 -5.99 3.84
N ILE A 157 9.16 -6.24 4.83
CA ILE A 157 9.19 -5.46 6.08
C ILE A 157 10.55 -5.62 6.77
N LYS A 158 11.04 -6.86 6.94
CA LYS A 158 12.35 -7.14 7.56
C LYS A 158 13.49 -6.44 6.85
N LYS A 159 13.48 -6.38 5.51
CA LYS A 159 14.54 -5.73 4.71
C LYS A 159 14.65 -4.23 4.98
N TYR A 160 13.54 -3.57 5.30
CA TYR A 160 13.50 -2.11 5.46
C TYR A 160 13.16 -1.65 6.87
N SER A 161 13.12 -2.52 7.87
CA SER A 161 12.85 -2.16 9.26
C SER A 161 14.08 -2.35 10.13
N GLU A 162 14.29 -1.44 11.08
CA GLU A 162 15.27 -1.62 12.15
C GLU A 162 14.61 -2.20 13.43
N PRO A 163 15.36 -2.95 14.27
CA PRO A 163 14.79 -3.62 15.45
C PRO A 163 14.12 -2.71 16.47
N ASP A 164 14.51 -1.44 16.54
CA ASP A 164 14.00 -0.44 17.47
C ASP A 164 12.84 0.39 16.91
N GLU A 165 12.51 0.22 15.63
CA GLU A 165 11.44 0.96 14.97
C GLU A 165 10.04 0.49 15.39
N GLN A 166 9.12 1.45 15.44
CA GLN A 166 7.68 1.20 15.45
C GLN A 166 7.18 1.20 14.00
N LEU A 167 6.60 0.09 13.58
CA LEU A 167 6.13 -0.09 12.21
C LEU A 167 4.64 0.22 12.12
N ILE A 168 4.25 1.06 11.16
CA ILE A 168 2.87 1.31 10.78
C ILE A 168 2.70 0.79 9.36
N VAL A 169 1.81 -0.18 9.17
CA VAL A 169 1.62 -0.85 7.88
C VAL A 169 0.21 -0.54 7.36
N PHE A 170 0.15 0.08 6.18
CA PHE A 170 -1.05 0.32 5.42
C PHE A 170 -1.08 -0.64 4.23
N MET A 171 -2.18 -1.36 4.07
CA MET A 171 -2.36 -2.33 3.00
C MET A 171 -3.65 -2.04 2.25
N ASP A 172 -3.54 -1.86 0.94
CA ASP A 172 -4.65 -1.63 0.01
C ASP A 172 -4.34 -2.35 -1.31
N VAL A 173 -4.19 -3.66 -1.20
CA VAL A 173 -3.83 -4.55 -2.30
C VAL A 173 -5.07 -5.36 -2.68
N ASN A 174 -5.71 -4.99 -3.79
CA ASN A 174 -7.04 -5.47 -4.15
C ASN A 174 -7.07 -6.96 -4.52
N ALA A 175 -5.94 -7.52 -4.94
CA ALA A 175 -5.86 -8.92 -5.38
C ALA A 175 -5.06 -9.85 -4.45
N THR A 176 -4.25 -9.31 -3.54
CA THR A 176 -3.26 -10.11 -2.76
C THR A 176 -3.71 -10.45 -1.35
N ILE A 177 -4.51 -9.60 -0.73
CA ILE A 177 -5.23 -9.97 0.49
C ILE A 177 -6.64 -10.31 0.04
N VAL A 178 -6.85 -11.55 -0.39
CA VAL A 178 -8.20 -12.06 -0.67
C VAL A 178 -8.93 -12.20 0.66
N CYS A 179 -9.46 -11.09 1.17
CA CYS A 179 -10.57 -11.07 2.11
C CYS A 179 -11.75 -10.38 1.44
N ASN A 180 -12.53 -11.18 0.71
CA ASN A 180 -13.97 -11.01 0.47
C ASN A 180 -14.54 -9.71 -0.14
N ASP A 181 -13.77 -8.78 -0.68
CA ASP A 181 -14.36 -7.57 -1.29
C ASP A 181 -14.70 -7.74 -2.78
N THR A 182 -15.95 -8.15 -2.99
CA THR A 182 -16.78 -8.16 -4.21
C THR A 182 -17.03 -6.76 -4.84
N ILE A 183 -16.10 -5.80 -4.75
CA ILE A 183 -16.36 -4.40 -5.13
C ILE A 183 -16.38 -4.18 -6.66
N GLN A 184 -15.89 -5.12 -7.48
CA GLN A 184 -15.90 -5.00 -8.95
C GLN A 184 -16.61 -6.13 -9.70
N GLY A 185 -17.26 -7.08 -9.00
CA GLY A 185 -17.95 -8.20 -9.65
C GLY A 185 -17.05 -9.15 -10.47
N LYS A 186 -15.72 -9.04 -10.33
CA LYS A 186 -14.75 -9.97 -10.91
C LYS A 186 -14.45 -11.08 -9.90
N ASP A 187 -14.56 -12.33 -10.33
CA ASP A 187 -14.13 -13.45 -9.49
C ASP A 187 -12.60 -13.52 -9.38
N PHE A 188 -12.10 -14.18 -8.33
CA PHE A 188 -10.67 -14.34 -8.09
C PHE A 188 -9.94 -14.93 -9.32
N ARG A 189 -10.57 -15.88 -10.02
CA ARG A 189 -10.02 -16.51 -11.22
C ARG A 189 -9.80 -15.50 -12.35
N SER A 190 -10.74 -14.59 -12.58
CA SER A 190 -10.68 -13.56 -13.61
C SER A 190 -9.61 -12.52 -13.31
N THR A 191 -9.47 -12.12 -12.04
CA THR A 191 -8.39 -11.22 -11.60
C THR A 191 -7.03 -11.89 -11.79
N LEU A 192 -6.87 -13.12 -11.32
CA LEU A 192 -5.64 -13.89 -11.48
C LEU A 192 -5.27 -14.08 -12.95
N LEU A 193 -6.21 -14.54 -13.78
CA LEU A 193 -5.99 -14.73 -15.22
C LEU A 193 -5.61 -13.42 -15.90
N GLY A 194 -6.32 -12.33 -15.61
CA GLY A 194 -6.01 -11.00 -16.15
C GLY A 194 -4.58 -10.57 -15.82
N THR A 195 -4.17 -10.74 -14.57
CA THR A 195 -2.80 -10.41 -14.14
C THR A 195 -1.76 -11.35 -14.75
N MET A 196 -2.03 -12.65 -14.85
CA MET A 196 -1.13 -13.59 -15.52
C MET A 196 -0.88 -13.22 -16.99
N PHE A 197 -1.92 -12.79 -17.72
CA PHE A 197 -1.76 -12.34 -19.11
C PHE A 197 -1.04 -11.00 -19.23
N GLU A 198 -1.22 -10.08 -18.27
CA GLU A 198 -0.50 -8.79 -18.25
C GLU A 198 1.01 -8.97 -18.06
N PHE A 199 1.42 -10.01 -17.33
CA PHE A 199 2.83 -10.32 -17.05
C PHE A 199 3.39 -11.48 -17.87
N LEU A 200 2.63 -11.99 -18.85
CA LEU A 200 3.08 -13.08 -19.72
C LEU A 200 4.19 -12.58 -20.65
N GLU A 201 5.43 -12.92 -20.33
CA GLU A 201 6.57 -12.58 -21.15
C GLU A 201 6.85 -13.72 -22.14
N LEU A 202 6.56 -13.47 -23.42
CA LEU A 202 6.76 -14.43 -24.49
C LEU A 202 8.07 -14.13 -25.23
N ARG A 203 9.04 -15.05 -25.11
CA ARG A 203 10.37 -14.95 -25.76
C ARG A 203 10.57 -16.09 -26.77
N PRO A 204 9.94 -16.03 -27.94
CA PRO A 204 10.08 -17.08 -28.94
C PRO A 204 11.49 -17.06 -29.56
N PRO A 205 12.12 -18.23 -29.82
CA PRO A 205 13.42 -18.28 -30.50
C PRO A 205 13.33 -18.03 -32.01
N ALA A 206 12.13 -18.00 -32.59
CA ALA A 206 11.84 -17.78 -34.00
C ALA A 206 10.49 -17.07 -34.19
N ALA A 207 10.18 -16.65 -35.43
CA ALA A 207 8.88 -16.11 -35.76
C ALA A 207 7.77 -17.15 -35.45
N PHE A 208 6.68 -16.68 -34.83
CA PHE A 208 5.57 -17.51 -34.38
C PHE A 208 4.27 -16.70 -34.45
N GLU A 209 3.14 -17.39 -34.42
CA GLU A 209 1.81 -16.78 -34.46
C GLU A 209 1.04 -17.14 -33.18
N LEU A 210 0.43 -16.14 -32.54
CA LEU A 210 -0.50 -16.37 -31.43
C LEU A 210 -1.90 -16.63 -31.97
N GLN A 211 -2.42 -17.81 -31.72
CA GLN A 211 -3.81 -18.16 -32.00
C GLN A 211 -4.53 -18.48 -30.70
N TRP A 212 -5.69 -17.87 -30.50
CA TRP A 212 -6.58 -18.25 -29.42
C TRP A 212 -7.21 -19.60 -29.77
N GLY A 213 -6.95 -20.63 -28.95
CA GLY A 213 -7.62 -21.92 -29.11
C GLY A 213 -9.13 -21.76 -28.92
N SER A 214 -9.92 -22.34 -29.81
CA SER A 214 -11.35 -22.53 -29.56
C SER A 214 -11.50 -23.54 -28.41
N SER A 215 -11.99 -23.09 -27.26
CA SER A 215 -12.43 -24.02 -26.22
C SER A 215 -13.89 -24.37 -26.47
N GLU A 216 -14.20 -25.65 -26.64
CA GLU A 216 -15.57 -26.10 -26.39
C GLU A 216 -15.86 -25.93 -24.90
N PRO A 217 -17.06 -25.47 -24.50
CA PRO A 217 -17.43 -25.36 -23.10
C PRO A 217 -17.30 -26.75 -22.44
N LEU A 218 -16.47 -26.83 -21.39
CA LEU A 218 -16.42 -28.00 -20.51
C LEU A 218 -17.82 -28.19 -19.90
N ARG A 219 -18.44 -29.33 -20.19
CA ARG A 219 -19.73 -29.75 -19.62
C ARG A 219 -19.61 -30.10 -18.15
#